data_AF-A0A8J4U4T3-F1
#
_entry.id   AF-A0A8J4U4T3-F1
#
_cell.length_a   1.000
_cell.length_b   1.000
_cell.length_c   1.000
_cell.angle_alpha   90.00
_cell.angle_beta   90.00
_cell.angle_gamma   90.00
#
_symmetry.space_group_name_H-M   'P 1'
#
loop_
_entity.id
_entity.type
_entity.pdbx_description
1 polymer ?
#
loop_
_entity_poly.entity_id
_entity_poly.type
_entity_poly.pdbx_seq_one_letter_code
_entity_poly.pdbx_strand_id
1 'polypeptide(L)'
;MASGVLISEEVVQVYNNMKVRCQGTDEKERYKLVIMRLSDDQKSIIVDYNSSLKVKDVEGVQNVFQKVVSMLPPKDCCYGLYDCKYQTKESQKEDLVFMYWAPDDAPLKKKMVSASSKVSLKSKLT
;
A
#
# COMPACT_ATOMS: atom_id res chain seq x y z
N MET A 1 15.68 15.01 1.38
CA MET A 1 16.83 14.15 1.09
C MET A 1 16.30 12.94 0.34
N ALA A 2 16.78 12.68 -0.88
CA ALA A 2 16.35 11.52 -1.66
C ALA A 2 17.36 10.39 -1.41
N SER A 3 16.92 9.24 -0.90
CA SER A 3 17.79 8.08 -0.63
C SER A 3 18.36 7.40 -1.89
N GLY A 4 18.19 7.98 -3.08
CA GLY A 4 18.59 7.37 -4.34
C GLY A 4 17.82 6.08 -4.68
N VAL A 5 16.74 5.78 -3.94
CA VAL A 5 15.91 4.59 -4.16
C VAL A 5 14.99 4.86 -5.34
N LEU A 6 15.04 3.97 -6.32
CA LEU A 6 14.21 3.98 -7.51
C LEU A 6 12.80 3.46 -7.15
N ILE A 7 11.79 3.98 -7.82
CA ILE A 7 10.41 3.51 -7.66
C ILE A 7 10.12 2.67 -8.89
N SER A 8 9.78 1.39 -8.72
CA SER A 8 9.40 0.54 -9.85
C SER A 8 8.18 1.13 -10.55
N GLU A 9 8.17 1.10 -11.88
CA GLU A 9 7.04 1.55 -12.68
C GLU A 9 5.75 0.78 -12.34
N GLU A 10 5.89 -0.47 -11.91
CA GLU A 10 4.79 -1.31 -11.42
C GLU A 10 4.03 -0.65 -10.26
N VAL A 11 4.74 0.02 -9.34
CA VAL A 11 4.11 0.72 -8.20
C VAL A 11 3.20 1.84 -8.70
N VAL A 12 3.66 2.57 -9.72
CA VAL A 12 2.91 3.67 -10.34
C VAL A 12 1.71 3.11 -11.11
N GLN A 13 1.89 2.02 -11.84
CA GLN A 13 0.80 1.34 -12.57
C GLN A 13 -0.28 0.83 -11.61
N VAL A 14 0.09 0.15 -10.52
CA VAL A 14 -0.86 -0.35 -9.53
C VAL A 14 -1.59 0.79 -8.84
N TYR A 15 -0.89 1.87 -8.49
CA TYR A 15 -1.54 3.05 -7.95
C TYR A 15 -2.52 3.70 -8.92
N ASN A 16 -2.14 3.86 -10.20
CA ASN A 16 -3.03 4.38 -11.23
C ASN A 16 -4.24 3.46 -11.43
N ASN A 17 -4.07 2.14 -11.36
CA ASN A 17 -5.18 1.18 -11.43
C ASN A 17 -6.13 1.28 -10.22
N MET A 18 -5.62 1.59 -9.02
CA MET A 18 -6.47 1.86 -7.85
C MET A 18 -7.16 3.23 -7.94
N LYS A 19 -6.48 4.24 -8.50
CA LYS A 19 -6.98 5.61 -8.64
C LYS A 19 -8.02 5.75 -9.76
N VAL A 20 -7.71 5.21 -10.94
CA VAL A 20 -8.58 5.18 -12.11
C VAL A 20 -9.59 4.06 -11.90
N ARG A 21 -10.70 4.40 -11.25
CA ARG A 21 -11.81 3.48 -11.04
C ARG A 21 -12.41 3.12 -12.40
N CYS A 22 -11.98 2.01 -13.00
CA CYS A 22 -12.65 1.49 -14.18
C CYS A 22 -14.09 1.09 -13.78
N GLN A 23 -15.07 1.88 -14.24
CA GLN A 23 -16.51 1.65 -14.05
C GLN A 23 -17.04 0.36 -14.73
N GLY A 24 -16.17 -0.49 -15.29
CA GLY A 24 -16.56 -1.72 -15.98
C GLY A 24 -15.84 -3.00 -15.53
N THR A 25 -14.90 -2.93 -14.58
CA THR A 25 -14.27 -4.12 -13.99
C THR A 25 -15.04 -4.53 -12.74
N ASP A 26 -15.35 -5.82 -12.60
CA ASP A 26 -15.98 -6.39 -11.40
C ASP A 26 -15.40 -5.76 -10.13
N GLU A 27 -16.25 -5.13 -9.33
CA GLU A 27 -15.84 -4.44 -8.09
C GLU A 27 -15.07 -5.36 -7.15
N LYS A 28 -15.29 -6.67 -7.27
CA LYS A 28 -14.68 -7.76 -6.53
C LYS A 28 -13.21 -8.00 -6.87
N GLU A 29 -12.80 -7.67 -8.10
CA GLU A 29 -11.42 -7.85 -8.57
C GLU A 29 -10.50 -6.67 -8.25
N ARG A 30 -11.08 -5.56 -7.79
CA ARG A 30 -10.33 -4.36 -7.40
C ARG A 30 -9.42 -4.66 -6.21
N TYR A 31 -8.25 -4.04 -6.20
CA TYR A 31 -7.35 -4.10 -5.06
C TYR A 31 -7.94 -3.31 -3.90
N LYS A 32 -8.05 -3.96 -2.74
CA LYS A 32 -8.42 -3.33 -1.47
C LYS A 32 -7.19 -2.85 -0.71
N LEU A 33 -6.14 -3.66 -0.72
CA LEU A 33 -4.86 -3.37 -0.11
C LEU A 33 -3.75 -3.76 -1.08
N VAL A 34 -2.78 -2.88 -1.25
CA VAL A 34 -1.52 -3.19 -1.93
C VAL A 34 -0.39 -2.85 -0.99
N ILE A 35 0.47 -3.83 -0.74
CA ILE A 35 1.69 -3.62 0.04
C ILE A 35 2.85 -3.42 -0.93
N MET A 36 3.68 -2.43 -0.64
CA MET A 36 4.91 -2.11 -1.33
C MET A 36 6.05 -2.28 -0.34
N ARG A 37 7.14 -2.92 -0.78
CA ARG A 37 8.31 -3.13 0.06
C ARG A 37 9.56 -2.64 -0.65
N LEU A 38 10.61 -2.46 0.14
CA LEU A 38 11.94 -2.26 -0.40
C LEU A 38 12.44 -3.60 -0.96
N SER A 39 13.04 -3.57 -2.14
CA SER A 39 13.73 -4.73 -2.72
C SER A 39 14.87 -5.19 -1.81
N ASP A 40 15.29 -6.45 -1.95
CA ASP A 40 16.38 -7.03 -1.16
C ASP A 40 17.69 -6.23 -1.31
N ASP A 41 17.93 -5.72 -2.51
CA ASP A 41 19.08 -4.85 -2.84
C ASP A 41 18.96 -3.43 -2.25
N GLN A 42 17.86 -3.09 -1.58
CA GLN A 42 17.59 -1.78 -0.97
C GLN A 42 17.57 -0.58 -1.93
N LYS A 43 17.70 -0.81 -3.24
CA LYS A 43 17.77 0.25 -4.26
C LYS A 43 16.44 0.59 -4.92
N SER A 44 15.42 -0.28 -4.80
CA SER A 44 14.13 -0.05 -5.47
C SER A 44 12.95 -0.37 -4.57
N ILE A 45 11.84 0.35 -4.74
CA ILE A 45 10.53 0.03 -4.16
C ILE A 45 9.75 -0.82 -5.15
N ILE A 46 9.31 -1.99 -4.71
CA ILE A 46 8.57 -2.97 -5.51
C ILE A 46 7.22 -3.28 -4.87
N VAL A 47 6.27 -3.72 -5.69
CA VAL A 47 4.96 -4.17 -5.22
C VAL A 47 5.08 -5.60 -4.68
N ASP A 48 4.47 -5.86 -3.52
CA ASP A 48 4.36 -7.18 -2.94
C ASP A 48 2.96 -7.76 -3.24
N TYR A 49 2.87 -8.51 -4.34
CA TYR A 49 1.62 -9.14 -4.76
C TYR A 49 1.14 -10.22 -3.79
N ASN A 50 2.07 -10.91 -3.10
CA ASN A 50 1.75 -11.94 -2.11
C ASN A 50 0.97 -11.36 -0.91
N SER A 51 1.26 -10.12 -0.53
CA SER A 51 0.62 -9.46 0.60
C SER A 51 -0.47 -8.46 0.17
N SER A 52 -0.90 -8.51 -1.08
CA SER A 52 -1.97 -7.66 -1.62
C SER A 52 -3.34 -8.34 -1.47
N LEU A 53 -4.37 -7.58 -1.10
CA LEU A 53 -5.74 -8.08 -0.93
C LEU A 53 -6.65 -7.46 -1.99
N LYS A 54 -7.54 -8.27 -2.57
CA LYS A 54 -8.63 -7.79 -3.42
C LYS A 54 -9.91 -7.62 -2.61
N VAL A 55 -10.90 -6.92 -3.18
CA VAL A 55 -12.21 -6.71 -2.55
C VAL A 55 -12.92 -8.04 -2.26
N LYS A 56 -12.81 -9.03 -3.16
CA LYS A 56 -13.36 -10.38 -2.94
C LYS A 56 -12.81 -11.10 -1.70
N ASP A 57 -11.53 -10.89 -1.37
CA ASP A 57 -10.86 -11.54 -0.23
C ASP A 57 -11.27 -10.95 1.13
N VAL A 58 -11.99 -9.83 1.10
CA VAL A 58 -12.49 -9.11 2.27
C VAL A 58 -14.03 -9.08 2.33
N GLU A 59 -14.73 -9.57 1.31
CA GLU A 59 -16.19 -9.72 1.24
C GLU A 59 -16.63 -10.81 2.24
N GLY A 60 -16.83 -10.42 3.50
CA GLY A 60 -17.17 -11.32 4.62
C GLY A 60 -16.28 -11.17 5.86
N VAL A 61 -15.22 -10.36 5.80
CA VAL A 61 -14.36 -10.08 6.96
C VAL A 61 -14.95 -8.91 7.73
N GLN A 62 -15.38 -9.15 8.98
CA GLN A 62 -15.97 -8.10 9.84
C GLN A 62 -15.00 -6.93 10.08
N ASN A 63 -13.71 -7.21 10.22
CA ASN A 63 -12.66 -6.21 10.42
C ASN A 63 -11.58 -6.30 9.34
N VAL A 64 -11.85 -5.71 8.18
CA VAL A 64 -10.88 -5.62 7.06
C VAL A 64 -9.57 -5.00 7.51
N PHE A 65 -9.63 -3.97 8.35
CA PHE A 65 -8.45 -3.30 8.88
C PHE A 65 -7.59 -4.21 9.77
N GLN A 66 -8.18 -5.07 10.61
CA GLN A 66 -7.39 -6.04 11.38
C GLN A 66 -6.69 -7.04 10.46
N LYS A 67 -7.36 -7.53 9.42
CA LYS A 67 -6.75 -8.44 8.44
C LYS A 67 -5.57 -7.77 7.73
N VAL A 68 -5.72 -6.49 7.38
CA VAL A 68 -4.62 -5.67 6.82
C VAL A 68 -3.45 -5.59 7.80
N VAL A 69 -3.69 -5.28 9.07
CA VAL A 69 -2.64 -5.19 10.09
C VAL A 69 -1.93 -6.53 10.30
N SER A 70 -2.65 -7.65 10.26
CA SER A 70 -2.06 -8.99 10.35
C SER A 70 -1.20 -9.38 9.15
N MET A 71 -1.39 -8.74 7.99
CA MET A 71 -0.58 -8.97 6.78
C MET A 71 0.71 -8.15 6.79
N LEU A 72 0.86 -7.17 7.69
CA LEU A 72 2.05 -6.34 7.76
C LEU A 72 3.21 -7.12 8.40
N PRO A 73 4.42 -7.06 7.83
CA PRO A 73 5.58 -7.77 8.36
C PRO A 73 6.01 -7.18 9.72
N PRO A 74 6.22 -8.00 10.76
CA PRO A 74 6.61 -7.50 12.09
C PRO A 74 8.08 -7.04 12.16
N LYS A 75 8.94 -7.53 11.26
CA LYS A 75 10.39 -7.28 11.26
C LYS A 75 10.90 -6.46 10.08
N ASP A 76 9.99 -5.93 9.26
CA ASP A 76 10.36 -5.20 8.05
C ASP A 76 9.48 -3.96 7.86
N CYS A 77 10.01 -2.99 7.13
CA CYS A 77 9.28 -1.79 6.76
C CYS A 77 8.55 -1.98 5.44
N CYS A 78 7.33 -1.48 5.35
CA CYS A 78 6.56 -1.49 4.11
C CYS A 78 5.66 -0.27 4.01
N TYR A 79 5.20 0.00 2.80
CA TYR A 79 4.17 0.99 2.52
C TYR A 79 2.90 0.25 2.11
N GLY A 80 1.75 0.78 2.49
CA GLY A 80 0.45 0.23 2.10
C GLY A 80 -0.35 1.28 1.34
N LEU A 81 -1.05 0.87 0.30
CA LEU A 81 -2.17 1.60 -0.28
C LEU A 81 -3.44 0.86 0.07
N TYR A 82 -4.31 1.51 0.83
CA TYR A 82 -5.57 0.93 1.29
C TYR A 82 -6.74 1.74 0.75
N ASP A 83 -7.62 1.09 0.02
CA ASP A 83 -8.90 1.66 -0.40
C ASP A 83 -9.87 1.61 0.78
N CYS A 84 -9.99 2.73 1.49
CA CYS A 84 -10.87 2.86 2.65
C CYS A 84 -12.26 3.28 2.19
N LYS A 85 -13.21 2.34 2.25
CA LYS A 85 -14.63 2.65 2.06
C LYS A 85 -15.27 2.85 3.43
N TYR A 86 -15.80 4.04 3.67
CA TYR A 86 -16.45 4.38 4.93
C TYR A 86 -17.78 5.09 4.65
N GLN A 87 -18.78 4.80 5.48
CA GLN A 87 -20.09 5.40 5.37
C GLN A 87 -20.19 6.55 6.36
N THR A 88 -20.35 7.77 5.85
CA THR A 88 -20.78 8.89 6.69
C THR A 88 -22.30 8.93 6.72
N LYS A 89 -22.87 9.71 7.65
CA LYS A 89 -24.34 9.88 7.76
C LYS A 89 -24.99 10.40 6.47
N GLU A 90 -24.21 11.05 5.61
CA GLU A 90 -24.72 11.71 4.40
C GLU A 90 -24.39 10.93 3.12
N SER A 91 -23.29 10.15 3.07
CA SER A 91 -22.89 9.42 1.85
C SER A 91 -21.89 8.31 2.14
N GLN A 92 -21.82 7.32 1.24
CA GLN A 92 -20.69 6.41 1.18
C GLN A 92 -19.51 7.12 0.50
N LYS A 93 -18.37 7.16 1.18
CA LYS A 93 -17.12 7.73 0.67
C LYS A 93 -16.06 6.65 0.58
N GLU A 94 -15.15 6.87 -0.35
CA GLU A 94 -14.07 5.95 -0.66
C GLU A 94 -12.81 6.78 -0.85
N ASP A 95 -11.86 6.65 0.08
CA ASP A 95 -10.59 7.37 0.06
C ASP A 95 -9.43 6.39 -0.03
N LEU A 96 -8.45 6.73 -0.87
CA LEU A 96 -7.23 5.96 -1.00
C LEU A 96 -6.23 6.41 0.07
N VAL A 97 -6.00 5.56 1.07
CA VAL A 97 -5.17 5.84 2.23
C VAL A 97 -3.77 5.27 2.01
N PHE A 98 -2.78 6.15 2.01
CA PHE A 98 -1.37 5.76 2.05
C PHE A 98 -0.92 5.50 3.49
N MET A 99 -0.50 4.29 3.78
CA MET A 99 0.00 3.83 5.06
C MET A 99 1.52 3.64 5.00
N TYR A 100 2.20 3.99 6.08
CA TYR A 100 3.63 3.71 6.27
C TYR A 100 3.78 2.86 7.52
N TRP A 101 4.33 1.65 7.34
CA TRP A 101 4.58 0.71 8.42
C TRP A 101 6.08 0.58 8.65
N ALA A 102 6.50 0.90 9.87
CA ALA A 102 7.88 0.82 10.31
C ALA A 102 7.89 0.34 11.77
N PRO A 103 7.88 -0.98 12.01
CA PRO A 103 7.87 -1.54 13.35
C PRO A 103 9.22 -1.32 14.04
N ASP A 104 9.21 -1.38 15.37
CA ASP A 104 10.43 -1.10 16.14
C ASP A 104 11.50 -2.20 15.98
N ASP A 105 11.07 -3.44 15.72
CA ASP A 105 11.95 -4.59 15.46
C ASP A 105 12.62 -4.57 14.08
N ALA A 106 12.21 -3.66 13.18
CA ALA A 106 12.80 -3.59 11.84
C ALA A 106 14.26 -3.08 11.89
N PRO A 107 15.13 -3.48 10.93
CA PRO A 107 16.50 -3.00 10.88
C PRO A 107 16.57 -1.48 10.72
N LEU A 108 17.36 -0.80 11.56
CA LEU A 108 17.50 0.67 11.55
C LEU A 108 17.82 1.22 10.16
N LYS A 109 18.73 0.57 9.42
CA LYS A 109 19.10 0.95 8.05
C LYS A 109 17.88 0.95 7.12
N LYS A 110 17.04 -0.09 7.19
CA LYS A 110 15.81 -0.18 6.40
C LYS A 110 14.81 0.91 6.80
N LYS A 111 14.61 1.17 8.10
CA LYS A 111 13.77 2.28 8.58
C LYS A 111 14.22 3.63 8.04
N MET A 112 15.52 3.91 8.08
CA MET A 112 16.07 5.18 7.58
C MET A 112 15.86 5.35 6.08
N VAL A 113 16.18 4.31 5.28
CA VAL A 113 16.00 4.34 3.83
C VAL A 113 14.51 4.48 3.47
N SER A 114 13.64 3.70 4.11
CA SER A 114 12.19 3.80 3.86
C SER A 114 11.61 5.14 4.31
N ALA A 115 12.02 5.68 5.45
CA ALA A 115 11.55 6.98 5.92
C ALA A 115 11.96 8.11 4.95
N SER A 116 13.18 8.08 4.44
CA SER A 116 13.71 9.06 3.49
C SER A 116 13.04 8.93 2.10
N SER A 117 12.80 7.71 1.62
CA SER A 117 12.13 7.46 0.33
C SER A 117 10.63 7.76 0.33
N LYS A 118 10.00 7.93 1.51
CA LYS A 118 8.56 8.21 1.64
C LYS A 118 8.10 9.42 0.83
N VAL A 119 8.88 10.51 0.85
CA VAL A 119 8.52 11.76 0.16
C VAL A 119 8.59 11.58 -1.35
N SER A 120 9.65 10.93 -1.84
CA SER A 120 9.81 10.59 -3.26
C SER A 120 8.70 9.68 -3.76
N LEU A 121 8.32 8.67 -2.97
CA LEU A 121 7.22 7.78 -3.30
C LEU A 121 5.89 8.55 -3.38
N LYS A 122 5.52 9.32 -2.34
CA LYS A 122 4.30 10.13 -2.36
C LYS A 122 4.25 11.11 -3.54
N SER A 123 5.38 11.75 -3.87
CA SER A 123 5.47 12.67 -5.00
C SER A 123 5.27 11.98 -6.35
N LYS A 124 5.59 10.69 -6.47
CA LYS A 124 5.37 9.92 -7.70
C LYS A 124 3.93 9.41 -7.82
N LEU A 125 3.22 9.33 -6.70
CA LEU A 125 1.82 8.89 -6.62
C LEU A 125 0.84 10.08 -6.65
N THR A 126 1.29 11.33 -6.52
CA THR A 126 0.41 12.50 -6.62
C THR A 126 0.31 12.94 -8.06
#